data_AF-A0A7C1Y581-F1
#
_entry.id   AF-A0A7C1Y581-F1
#
_cell.length_a   1.000
_cell.length_b   1.000
_cell.length_c   1.000
_cell.angle_alpha   90.00
_cell.angle_beta   90.00
_cell.angle_gamma   90.00
#
_symmetry.space_group_name_H-M   'P 1'
#
loop_
_entity.id
_entity.type
_entity.pdbx_description
1 polymer ?
#
loop_
_entity_poly.entity_id
_entity_poly.type
_entity_poly.pdbx_seq_one_letter_code
_entity_poly.pdbx_strand_id
1 'polypeptide(L)'
;MDTVVVYKANPESLQKVLGLLRKEGFNPTTLENPASGATLHGAGRATYLISVAVPRSEAAGAASVLKKWDKARQSEVSEMTGKLAGPLILSAMIVAALAVIFLLLGILGDTVALLAVIWIVLFALLANVDKITLKARGPKRR
;
A
#
# COMPACT_ATOMS: atom_id res chain seq x y z
N MET A 1 9.80 -22.01 -28.41
CA MET A 1 9.09 -20.72 -28.43
C MET A 1 9.83 -19.79 -27.49
N ASP A 2 10.46 -18.73 -27.99
CA ASP A 2 11.24 -17.79 -27.17
C ASP A 2 10.32 -16.88 -26.36
N THR A 3 10.09 -17.26 -25.10
CA THR A 3 9.37 -16.45 -24.12
C THR A 3 10.38 -15.70 -23.24
N VAL A 4 10.12 -14.41 -23.02
CA VAL A 4 11.00 -13.54 -22.22
C VAL A 4 10.24 -13.16 -20.95
N VAL A 5 10.90 -13.27 -19.79
CA VAL A 5 10.33 -12.80 -18.51
C VAL A 5 10.28 -11.28 -18.54
N VAL A 6 9.06 -10.74 -18.52
CA VAL A 6 8.81 -9.28 -18.59
C VAL A 6 8.55 -8.70 -17.20
N TYR A 7 8.05 -9.51 -16.27
CA TYR A 7 7.59 -9.02 -14.98
C TYR A 7 7.66 -10.08 -13.88
N LYS A 8 7.84 -9.64 -12.63
CA LYS A 8 7.77 -10.48 -11.44
C LYS A 8 6.61 -10.00 -10.57
N ALA A 9 5.53 -10.76 -10.52
CA ALA A 9 4.34 -10.40 -9.77
C ALA A 9 4.26 -11.17 -8.43
N ASN A 10 3.83 -10.48 -7.38
CA ASN A 10 3.32 -11.12 -6.17
C ASN A 10 2.03 -11.90 -6.54
N PRO A 11 1.75 -13.10 -5.98
CA PRO A 11 0.51 -13.85 -6.20
C PRO A 11 -0.78 -13.00 -6.14
N GLU A 12 -0.86 -12.03 -5.23
CA GLU A 12 -2.04 -11.14 -5.12
C GLU A 12 -2.24 -10.22 -6.33
N SER A 13 -1.14 -9.84 -7.01
CA SER A 13 -1.18 -8.96 -8.18
C SER A 13 -1.14 -9.74 -9.50
N LEU A 14 -0.85 -11.05 -9.46
CA LEU A 14 -0.68 -11.90 -10.64
C LEU A 14 -1.93 -11.92 -11.51
N GLN A 15 -3.11 -12.15 -10.93
CA GLN A 15 -4.36 -12.19 -11.71
C GLN A 15 -4.67 -10.86 -12.39
N LYS A 16 -4.38 -9.73 -11.72
CA LYS A 16 -4.55 -8.40 -12.31
C LYS A 16 -3.59 -8.17 -13.48
N VAL A 17 -2.32 -8.57 -13.32
CA VAL A 17 -1.30 -8.46 -14.37
C VAL A 17 -1.62 -9.33 -15.58
N LEU A 18 -2.02 -10.59 -15.37
CA LEU A 18 -2.42 -11.49 -16.45
C LEU A 18 -3.67 -10.99 -17.17
N GLY A 19 -4.66 -10.51 -16.43
CA GLY A 19 -5.88 -9.93 -17.00
C GLY A 19 -5.61 -8.67 -17.81
N LEU A 20 -4.67 -7.81 -17.36
CA LEU A 20 -4.30 -6.60 -18.06
C LEU A 20 -3.55 -6.89 -19.36
N LEU A 21 -2.58 -7.80 -19.33
CA LEU A 21 -1.84 -8.22 -20.53
C LEU A 21 -2.77 -8.89 -21.56
N ARG A 22 -3.70 -9.73 -21.11
CA ARG A 22 -4.68 -10.37 -22.01
C ARG A 22 -5.67 -9.38 -22.64
N LYS A 23 -6.08 -8.34 -21.91
CA LYS A 23 -6.94 -7.26 -22.44
C LYS A 23 -6.26 -6.44 -23.52
N GLU A 24 -4.95 -6.24 -23.39
CA GLU A 24 -4.12 -5.54 -24.37
C GLU A 24 -3.72 -6.43 -25.56
N GLY A 25 -4.22 -7.68 -25.62
CA GLY A 25 -3.98 -8.61 -26.72
C GLY A 25 -2.69 -9.41 -26.62
N PHE A 26 -1.97 -9.33 -25.50
CA PHE A 26 -0.75 -10.12 -25.29
C PHE A 26 -1.08 -11.53 -24.78
N ASN A 27 -0.18 -12.48 -25.05
CA ASN A 27 -0.29 -13.87 -24.59
C ASN A 27 0.67 -14.17 -23.43
N PRO A 28 0.36 -13.76 -22.19
CA PRO A 28 1.23 -14.01 -21.05
C PRO A 28 1.20 -15.47 -20.63
N THR A 29 2.39 -16.04 -20.43
CA THR A 29 2.61 -17.35 -19.82
C THR A 29 3.23 -17.15 -18.44
N THR A 30 2.68 -17.83 -17.44
CA THR A 30 3.28 -17.84 -16.09
C THR A 30 4.40 -18.87 -16.04
N LEU A 31 5.59 -18.42 -15.70
CA LEU A 31 6.70 -19.28 -15.31
C LEU A 31 6.80 -19.24 -13.80
N GLU A 32 6.35 -20.32 -13.16
CA GLU A 32 6.68 -20.59 -11.77
C GLU A 32 8.17 -20.86 -11.70
N ASN A 33 8.91 -19.96 -11.06
CA ASN A 33 10.34 -20.11 -10.93
C ASN A 33 10.62 -20.75 -9.56
N PRO A 34 11.05 -22.03 -9.51
CA PRO A 34 11.39 -22.70 -8.26
C PRO A 34 12.63 -22.09 -7.58
N ALA A 35 13.38 -21.23 -8.28
CA ALA A 35 14.54 -20.52 -7.77
C ALA A 35 14.27 -19.05 -7.42
N SER A 36 13.01 -18.58 -7.42
CA SER A 36 12.63 -17.26 -6.91
C SER A 36 12.88 -17.23 -5.40
N GLY A 37 14.12 -16.89 -5.01
CA GLY A 37 14.54 -16.76 -3.62
C GLY A 37 13.50 -15.96 -2.84
N ALA A 38 13.03 -16.56 -1.75
CA ALA A 38 12.14 -15.93 -0.80
C ALA A 38 12.72 -14.56 -0.43
N THR A 39 12.15 -13.50 -0.99
CA THR A 39 12.47 -12.15 -0.54
C THR A 39 11.75 -12.01 0.78
N LEU A 40 12.49 -12.25 1.87
CA LEU A 40 12.09 -11.96 3.24
C LEU A 40 11.93 -10.45 3.37
N HIS A 41 10.74 -9.94 3.05
CA HIS A 41 10.30 -8.67 3.60
C HIS A 41 9.72 -8.94 5.00
N GLY A 42 10.09 -8.08 5.95
CA GLY A 42 9.90 -8.27 7.38
C GLY A 42 8.50 -8.78 7.75
N ALA A 43 8.47 -9.60 8.81
CA ALA A 43 7.35 -10.44 9.29
C ALA A 43 7.19 -11.84 8.65
N GLY A 44 8.29 -12.47 8.23
CA GLY A 44 8.37 -13.94 8.10
C GLY A 44 7.53 -14.59 6.98
N ARG A 45 6.88 -13.81 6.11
CA ARG A 45 6.19 -14.34 4.92
C ARG A 45 7.16 -14.37 3.75
N ALA A 46 7.56 -15.57 3.34
CA ALA A 46 8.24 -15.80 2.08
C ALA A 46 7.29 -15.43 0.94
N THR A 47 7.41 -14.22 0.40
CA THR A 47 6.60 -13.78 -0.74
C THR A 47 7.26 -14.33 -2.00
N TYR A 48 6.72 -15.42 -2.54
CA TYR A 48 7.19 -16.00 -3.80
C TYR A 48 6.74 -15.11 -4.97
N LEU A 49 7.71 -14.59 -5.72
CA LEU A 49 7.44 -13.79 -6.92
C LEU A 49 7.30 -14.71 -8.13
N ILE A 50 6.14 -14.64 -8.79
CA ILE A 50 5.81 -15.42 -9.98
C ILE A 50 6.28 -14.64 -11.21
N SER A 51 7.05 -15.29 -12.08
CA SER A 51 7.57 -14.65 -13.27
C SER A 51 6.52 -14.72 -14.38
N VAL A 52 6.16 -13.57 -14.95
CA VAL A 52 5.26 -13.47 -16.11
C VAL A 52 6.13 -13.30 -17.34
N ALA A 53 6.01 -14.24 -18.27
CA ALA A 53 6.72 -14.22 -19.53
C ALA A 53 5.77 -14.00 -20.70
N VAL A 54 6.26 -13.34 -21.73
CA VAL A 54 5.50 -13.00 -22.96
C VAL A 54 6.39 -13.34 -24.15
N PRO A 55 5.86 -13.71 -25.33
CA PRO A 55 6.66 -13.91 -26.54
C PRO A 55 7.59 -12.72 -26.81
N ARG A 56 8.82 -12.98 -27.27
CA ARG A 56 9.84 -11.94 -27.50
C ARG A 56 9.38 -10.79 -28.40
N SER A 57 8.50 -11.07 -29.37
CA SER A 57 7.86 -10.08 -30.25
C SER A 57 7.00 -9.06 -29.51
N GLU A 58 6.41 -9.46 -28.38
CA GLU A 58 5.45 -8.68 -27.59
C GLU A 58 6.08 -8.08 -26.33
N ALA A 59 7.29 -8.51 -25.96
CA ALA A 59 7.96 -8.17 -24.71
C ALA A 59 8.14 -6.66 -24.50
N ALA A 60 8.47 -5.90 -25.54
CA ALA A 60 8.63 -4.44 -25.45
C ALA A 60 7.30 -3.72 -25.18
N GLY A 61 6.21 -4.18 -25.80
CA GLY A 61 4.86 -3.65 -25.59
C GLY A 61 4.34 -3.97 -24.19
N ALA A 62 4.45 -5.24 -23.80
CA ALA A 62 4.06 -5.72 -22.47
C ALA A 62 4.83 -4.98 -21.36
N ALA A 63 6.15 -4.78 -21.51
CA ALA A 63 6.96 -4.05 -20.53
C ALA A 63 6.51 -2.59 -20.37
N SER A 64 6.17 -1.92 -21.47
CA SER A 64 5.69 -0.52 -21.46
C SER A 64 4.35 -0.39 -20.76
N VAL A 65 3.41 -1.30 -21.04
CA VAL A 65 2.09 -1.35 -20.42
C VAL A 65 2.21 -1.60 -18.91
N LEU A 66 3.03 -2.56 -18.50
CA LEU A 66 3.27 -2.85 -17.08
C LEU A 66 3.92 -1.68 -16.36
N LYS A 67 4.88 -1.00 -16.99
CA LYS A 67 5.53 0.19 -16.43
C LYS A 67 4.53 1.33 -16.21
N LYS A 68 3.59 1.53 -17.13
CA LYS A 68 2.51 2.52 -16.98
C LYS A 68 1.57 2.14 -15.82
N TRP A 69 1.21 0.86 -15.72
CA TRP A 69 0.37 0.35 -14.65
C TRP A 69 1.01 0.51 -13.27
N ASP A 70 2.30 0.14 -13.13
CA ASP A 70 3.05 0.32 -11.89
C ASP A 70 3.15 1.80 -11.51
N LYS A 71 3.40 2.69 -12.47
CA LYS A 71 3.46 4.13 -12.22
C LYS A 71 2.11 4.68 -11.73
N ALA A 72 1.00 4.23 -12.32
CA ALA A 72 -0.34 4.62 -11.89
C ALA A 72 -0.61 4.13 -10.45
N ARG A 73 -0.25 2.88 -10.13
CA ARG A 73 -0.41 2.31 -8.81
C ARG A 73 0.47 3.00 -7.76
N GLN A 74 1.72 3.31 -8.09
CA GLN A 74 2.60 4.07 -7.20
C GLN A 74 2.06 5.48 -6.94
N SER A 75 1.51 6.14 -7.96
CA SER A 75 0.88 7.45 -7.80
C SER A 75 -0.34 7.39 -6.87
N GLU A 76 -1.20 6.39 -7.04
CA GLU A 76 -2.39 6.20 -6.20
C GLU A 76 -2.01 5.87 -4.76
N VAL A 77 -1.04 4.97 -4.55
CA VAL A 77 -0.52 4.66 -3.21
C VAL A 77 0.12 5.92 -2.60
N SER A 78 0.93 6.65 -3.35
CA SER A 78 1.56 7.89 -2.87
C SER A 78 0.51 8.95 -2.51
N GLU A 79 -0.59 9.04 -3.24
CA GLU A 79 -1.68 9.97 -2.95
C GLU A 79 -2.44 9.55 -1.67
N MET A 80 -2.75 8.27 -1.53
CA MET A 80 -3.41 7.73 -0.33
C MET A 80 -2.50 7.86 0.91
N THR A 81 -1.23 7.51 0.79
CA THR A 81 -0.24 7.67 1.86
C THR A 81 -0.01 9.15 2.18
N GLY A 82 0.03 10.01 1.17
CA GLY A 82 0.14 11.47 1.34
C GLY A 82 -1.03 12.06 2.12
N LYS A 83 -2.27 11.61 1.86
CA LYS A 83 -3.47 12.02 2.61
C LYS A 83 -3.43 11.56 4.08
N LEU A 84 -2.77 10.45 4.37
CA LEU A 84 -2.61 9.91 5.73
C LEU A 84 -1.40 10.48 6.47
N ALA A 85 -0.37 10.96 5.76
CA ALA A 85 0.86 11.48 6.35
C ALA A 85 0.62 12.70 7.24
N GLY A 86 -0.22 13.65 6.81
CA GLY A 86 -0.59 14.83 7.62
C GLY A 86 -1.25 14.46 8.95
N PRO A 87 -2.36 13.69 8.93
CA PRO A 87 -3.00 13.16 10.14
C PRO A 87 -2.06 12.38 11.06
N LEU A 88 -1.13 11.60 10.49
CA LEU A 88 -0.18 10.78 11.25
C LEU A 88 0.86 11.63 11.98
N ILE A 89 1.41 12.64 11.30
CA ILE A 89 2.39 13.55 11.91
C ILE A 89 1.74 14.37 13.03
N LEU A 90 0.52 14.88 12.78
CA LEU A 90 -0.18 15.71 13.76
C LEU A 90 -0.64 14.89 14.98
N SER A 91 -1.16 13.67 14.78
CA SER A 91 -1.51 12.79 15.90
C SER A 91 -0.28 12.38 16.71
N ALA A 92 0.86 12.11 16.06
CA ALA A 92 2.10 11.78 16.73
C ALA A 92 2.64 12.96 17.57
N MET A 93 2.57 14.20 17.08
CA MET A 93 2.97 15.37 17.86
C MET A 93 2.12 15.58 19.13
N ILE A 94 0.80 15.39 19.03
CA ILE A 94 -0.10 15.51 20.19
C ILE A 94 0.22 14.45 21.24
N VAL A 95 0.47 13.22 20.81
CA VAL A 95 0.79 12.11 21.70
C VAL A 95 2.18 12.25 22.31
N ALA A 96 3.15 12.78 21.56
CA ALA A 96 4.46 13.13 22.11
C ALA A 96 4.35 14.19 23.22
N ALA A 97 3.53 15.22 23.04
CA ALA A 97 3.27 16.21 24.09
C ALA A 97 2.62 15.58 25.33
N LEU A 98 1.61 14.71 25.16
CA LEU A 98 1.00 13.98 26.28
C LEU A 98 2.01 13.06 26.99
N ALA A 99 2.88 12.38 26.25
CA ALA A 99 3.89 11.50 26.80
C ALA A 99 4.85 12.26 27.73
N VAL A 100 5.26 13.47 27.34
CA VAL A 100 6.10 14.35 28.19
C VAL A 100 5.37 14.71 29.48
N ILE A 101 4.08 15.03 29.42
CA ILE A 101 3.27 15.33 30.62
C ILE A 101 3.19 14.10 31.54
N PHE A 102 2.93 12.91 31.00
CA PHE A 102 2.86 11.68 31.78
C PHE A 102 4.20 11.26 32.37
N LEU A 103 5.30 11.57 31.67
CA LEU A 103 6.65 11.39 32.19
C LEU A 103 6.91 12.28 33.40
N LEU A 104 6.52 13.55 33.33
CA LEU A 104 6.66 14.50 34.45
C LEU A 104 5.81 14.09 35.66
N LEU A 105 4.66 13.46 35.44
CA LEU A 105 3.78 12.94 36.49
C LEU A 105 4.21 11.56 37.02
N GLY A 106 5.22 10.92 36.42
CA GLY A 106 5.72 9.61 36.84
C GLY A 106 4.80 8.42 36.53
N ILE A 107 3.71 8.64 35.79
CA ILE A 107 2.68 7.62 35.48
C ILE A 107 2.86 6.99 34.09
N LEU A 108 3.92 7.36 33.36
CA LEU A 108 4.07 6.96 31.96
C LEU A 108 4.08 5.44 31.80
N GLY A 109 4.78 4.71 32.68
CA GLY A 109 4.88 3.24 32.62
C GLY A 109 3.54 2.53 32.71
N ASP A 110 2.64 3.00 33.58
CA ASP A 110 1.32 2.39 33.80
C ASP A 110 0.30 2.81 32.73
N THR A 111 0.56 3.91 32.02
CA THR A 111 -0.38 4.52 31.07
C THR A 111 0.04 4.36 29.60
N VAL A 112 1.14 3.68 29.28
CA VAL A 112 1.61 3.46 27.89
C VAL A 112 0.50 2.86 27.01
N ALA A 113 -0.21 1.84 27.50
CA ALA A 113 -1.28 1.20 26.77
C ALA A 113 -2.43 2.18 26.48
N LEU A 114 -2.78 3.02 27.46
CA LEU A 114 -3.79 4.06 27.30
C LEU A 114 -3.35 5.12 26.28
N LEU A 115 -2.08 5.51 26.31
CA LEU A 115 -1.49 6.45 25.38
C LEU A 115 -1.56 5.93 23.93
N ALA A 116 -1.31 4.63 23.73
CA ALA A 116 -1.44 3.97 22.43
C ALA A 116 -2.89 3.96 21.94
N VAL A 117 -3.86 3.66 22.82
CA VAL A 117 -5.29 3.71 22.48
C VAL A 117 -5.70 5.14 22.09
N ILE A 118 -5.29 6.14 22.88
CA ILE A 118 -5.55 7.55 22.60
C ILE A 118 -4.99 7.93 21.23
N TRP A 119 -3.75 7.52 20.92
CA TRP A 119 -3.12 7.80 19.63
C TRP A 119 -3.91 7.21 18.45
N ILE A 120 -4.33 5.95 18.54
CA ILE A 120 -5.11 5.28 17.50
C ILE A 120 -6.43 6.02 17.26
N VAL A 121 -7.15 6.39 18.32
CA VAL A 121 -8.41 7.12 18.23
C VAL A 121 -8.20 8.50 17.61
N LEU A 122 -7.17 9.24 18.05
CA LEU A 122 -6.85 10.56 17.52
C LEU A 122 -6.50 10.50 16.04
N PHE A 123 -5.66 9.54 15.65
CA PHE A 123 -5.27 9.32 14.27
C PHE A 123 -6.49 8.97 13.40
N ALA A 124 -7.34 8.05 13.86
CA ALA A 124 -8.54 7.65 13.14
C ALA A 124 -9.53 8.82 12.97
N LEU A 125 -9.67 9.70 13.98
CA LEU A 125 -10.49 10.90 13.88
C LEU A 125 -9.90 11.88 12.86
N LEU A 126 -8.62 12.22 12.97
CA LEU A 126 -7.93 13.14 12.06
C LEU A 126 -7.94 12.64 10.61
N ALA A 127 -7.70 11.35 10.39
CA ALA A 127 -7.74 10.73 9.07
C ALA A 127 -9.14 10.70 8.44
N ASN A 128 -10.20 10.82 9.26
CA ASN A 128 -11.59 10.82 8.80
C ASN A 128 -12.29 12.17 8.94
N VAL A 129 -11.58 13.25 9.29
CA VAL A 129 -12.17 14.60 9.49
C VAL A 129 -13.04 15.02 8.30
N ASP A 130 -12.60 14.79 7.05
CA ASP A 130 -13.38 15.17 5.87
C ASP A 130 -14.71 14.40 5.76
N LYS A 131 -14.72 13.10 6.10
CA LYS A 131 -15.93 12.26 6.08
C LYS A 131 -16.88 12.61 7.23
N ILE A 132 -16.34 12.94 8.40
CA ILE A 132 -17.12 13.33 9.59
C ILE A 132 -17.75 14.71 9.36
N THR A 133 -17.00 15.65 8.79
CA THR A 133 -17.48 17.02 8.50
C THR A 133 -18.55 17.03 7.42
N LEU A 134 -18.45 16.17 6.40
CA LEU A 134 -19.49 16.01 5.37
C LEU A 134 -20.77 15.36 5.92
N LYS A 135 -20.66 14.45 6.89
CA LYS A 135 -21.82 13.84 7.55
C LYS A 135 -22.51 14.80 8.53
N ALA A 136 -21.75 15.70 9.15
CA ALA A 136 -22.27 16.73 10.06
C ALA A 136 -22.93 17.90 9.32
N ARG A 137 -22.44 18.26 8.12
CA ARG A 137 -23.15 19.16 7.20
C ARG A 137 -24.17 18.34 6.40
N GLY A 138 -25.34 18.08 7.00
CA GLY A 138 -26.49 17.54 6.28
C GLY A 138 -26.75 18.31 4.98
N PRO A 139 -27.44 17.69 3.98
CA PRO A 139 -27.59 18.26 2.65
C PRO A 139 -28.18 19.67 2.78
N LYS A 140 -27.38 20.67 2.38
CA LYS A 140 -27.81 22.05 2.27
C LYS A 140 -28.87 22.07 1.17
N ARG A 141 -30.14 21.95 1.56
CA ARG A 141 -31.30 22.09 0.66
C ARG A 141 -31.13 23.43 -0.04
N ARG A 142 -31.00 23.35 -1.36
CA ARG A 142 -31.06 24.47 -2.28
C ARG A 142 -32.52 24.84 -2.50
#